data_AF-A0A164KRB6-F1
#
_entry.id   AF-A0A164KRB6-F1
#
_cell.length_a   1.000
_cell.length_b   1.000
_cell.length_c   1.000
_cell.angle_alpha   90.00
_cell.angle_beta   90.00
_cell.angle_gamma   90.00
#
_symmetry.space_group_name_H-M   'P 1'
#
loop_
_entity.id
_entity.type
_entity.pdbx_description
1 polymer ?
#
loop_
_entity_poly.entity_id
_entity_poly.type
_entity_poly.pdbx_seq_one_letter_code
_entity_poly.pdbx_strand_id
1 'polypeptide(L)'
;FFSFFSFFFFFSFFSLVFSLFLSFFLLFSFLSFFLLNICSNFLFGWTGSPELANSIAMTTLPVPSLIVINATNYLHHIPEKHMEILTPETLADFLNRILQNDIEAYGGMGVMARAKRMYYEGTTTLAGMWYGNPVLTSVIIGLPLGFLSLICYSMWCADIMDASEDDQNVREKED
;
A
#
# COMPACT_ATOMS: atom_id res chain seq x y z
N PHE A 1 -3.85 -68.77 22.45
CA PHE A 1 -4.10 -68.00 21.21
C PHE A 1 -5.09 -66.85 21.43
N PHE A 2 -6.29 -67.11 21.98
CA PHE A 2 -7.34 -66.08 22.19
C PHE A 2 -6.95 -64.91 23.11
N SER A 3 -6.23 -65.17 24.21
CA SER A 3 -5.81 -64.14 25.16
C SER A 3 -4.73 -63.19 24.58
N PHE A 4 -3.80 -63.72 23.78
CA PHE A 4 -2.75 -62.93 23.14
C PHE A 4 -3.32 -62.01 22.04
N PHE A 5 -4.31 -62.51 21.29
CA PHE A 5 -5.01 -61.73 20.28
C PHE A 5 -5.82 -60.58 20.88
N SER A 6 -6.49 -60.82 22.01
CA SER A 6 -7.23 -59.79 22.75
C SER A 6 -6.30 -58.70 23.32
N PHE A 7 -5.14 -59.09 23.87
CA PHE A 7 -4.15 -58.14 24.39
C PHE A 7 -3.54 -57.26 23.28
N PHE A 8 -3.24 -57.86 22.12
CA PHE A 8 -2.73 -57.12 20.97
C PHE A 8 -3.77 -56.12 20.43
N PHE A 9 -5.04 -56.52 20.38
CA PHE A 9 -6.14 -55.64 19.97
C PHE A 9 -6.35 -54.47 20.95
N PHE A 10 -6.24 -54.75 22.25
CA PHE A 10 -6.37 -53.73 23.30
C PHE A 10 -5.22 -52.72 23.27
N PHE A 11 -3.98 -53.19 23.10
CA PHE A 11 -2.81 -52.32 23.00
C PHE A 11 -2.86 -51.45 21.73
N SER A 12 -3.25 -52.05 20.60
CA SER A 12 -3.44 -51.32 19.34
C SER A 12 -4.53 -50.24 19.46
N PHE A 13 -5.66 -50.59 20.08
CA PHE A 13 -6.75 -49.64 20.34
C PHE A 13 -6.29 -48.48 21.24
N PHE A 14 -5.61 -48.76 22.34
CA PHE A 14 -5.11 -47.73 23.25
C PHE A 14 -4.08 -46.82 22.56
N SER A 15 -3.17 -47.38 21.77
CA SER A 15 -2.19 -46.62 20.98
C SER A 15 -2.87 -45.70 19.96
N LEU A 16 -3.94 -46.16 19.31
CA LEU A 16 -4.68 -45.39 18.32
C LEU A 16 -5.44 -44.23 19.00
N VAL A 17 -6.10 -44.50 20.13
CA VAL A 17 -6.77 -43.47 20.94
C VAL A 17 -5.77 -42.43 21.44
N PHE A 18 -4.59 -42.85 21.92
CA PHE A 18 -3.53 -41.94 22.34
C PHE A 18 -3.00 -41.10 21.18
N SER A 19 -2.80 -41.68 20.00
CA SER A 19 -2.36 -40.95 18.82
C SER A 19 -3.39 -39.92 18.35
N LEU A 20 -4.68 -40.25 18.39
CA LEU A 20 -5.77 -39.33 18.07
C LEU A 20 -5.88 -38.20 19.09
N PHE A 21 -5.69 -38.52 20.38
CA PHE A 21 -5.68 -37.51 21.43
C PHE A 21 -4.50 -36.55 21.27
N LEU A 22 -3.31 -37.08 20.99
CA LEU A 22 -2.11 -36.28 20.77
C LEU A 22 -2.24 -35.38 19.54
N SER A 23 -2.79 -35.89 18.43
CA SER A 23 -3.01 -35.07 17.23
C SER A 23 -4.03 -33.96 17.46
N PHE A 24 -5.12 -34.24 18.18
CA PHE A 24 -6.11 -33.22 18.55
C PHE A 24 -5.51 -32.16 19.47
N PHE A 25 -4.71 -32.57 20.47
CA PHE A 25 -4.04 -31.64 21.39
C PHE A 25 -3.04 -30.74 20.66
N LEU A 26 -2.22 -31.32 19.76
CA LEU A 26 -1.27 -30.55 18.95
C LEU A 26 -2.00 -29.59 18.00
N LEU A 27 -3.09 -30.01 17.38
CA LEU A 27 -3.89 -29.15 16.50
C LEU A 27 -4.53 -28.01 17.28
N PHE A 28 -5.08 -28.27 18.47
CA PHE A 28 -5.63 -27.24 19.34
C PHE A 28 -4.56 -26.26 19.83
N SER A 29 -3.39 -26.76 20.24
CA SER A 29 -2.27 -25.92 20.66
C SER A 29 -1.77 -25.04 19.52
N PHE A 30 -1.65 -25.60 18.31
CA PHE A 30 -1.28 -24.85 17.11
C PHE A 30 -2.31 -23.77 16.77
N LEU A 31 -3.60 -24.11 16.75
CA LEU A 31 -4.68 -23.16 16.47
C LEU A 31 -4.74 -22.03 17.50
N SER A 32 -4.58 -22.36 18.79
CA SER A 32 -4.56 -21.38 19.87
C SER A 32 -3.36 -20.45 19.76
N PHE A 33 -2.16 -20.98 19.52
CA PHE A 33 -0.96 -20.17 19.30
C PHE A 33 -1.11 -19.25 18.10
N PHE A 34 -1.65 -19.77 17.01
CA PHE A 34 -1.89 -19.05 15.77
C PHE A 34 -2.87 -17.89 15.94
N LEU A 35 -4.04 -18.13 16.55
CA LEU A 35 -5.02 -17.07 16.81
C LEU A 35 -4.47 -16.01 17.78
N LEU A 36 -3.73 -16.43 18.80
CA LEU A 36 -3.16 -15.51 19.78
C LEU A 36 -2.07 -14.63 19.15
N ASN A 37 -1.28 -15.18 18.21
CA ASN A 37 -0.27 -14.44 17.48
C ASN A 37 -0.89 -13.37 16.55
N ILE A 38 -1.97 -13.70 15.82
CA ILE A 38 -2.65 -12.72 14.96
C ILE A 38 -3.26 -11.58 15.79
N CYS A 39 -3.97 -11.91 16.87
CA CYS A 39 -4.65 -10.92 17.70
C CYS A 39 -3.70 -9.97 18.43
N SER A 40 -2.45 -10.37 18.71
CA SER A 40 -1.48 -9.49 19.38
C SER A 40 -0.77 -8.54 18.41
N ASN A 41 -0.68 -8.89 17.12
CA ASN A 41 0.08 -8.13 16.12
C ASN A 41 -0.79 -7.23 15.23
N PHE A 42 -2.10 -7.52 15.09
CA PHE A 42 -2.97 -6.81 14.15
C PHE A 42 -4.15 -6.12 14.84
N LEU A 43 -4.45 -4.91 14.39
CA LEU A 43 -5.67 -4.18 14.72
C LEU A 43 -6.62 -4.21 13.53
N PHE A 44 -7.84 -4.69 13.74
CA PHE A 44 -8.86 -4.73 12.71
C PHE A 44 -9.75 -3.49 12.77
N GLY A 45 -9.99 -2.89 11.61
CA GLY A 45 -10.88 -1.75 11.44
C GLY A 45 -11.69 -1.89 10.16
N TRP A 46 -12.86 -1.25 10.12
CA TRP A 46 -13.71 -1.18 8.94
C TRP A 46 -14.02 0.29 8.64
N THR A 47 -13.99 0.65 7.36
CA THR A 47 -14.37 1.98 6.86
C THR A 47 -15.48 1.83 5.84
N GLY A 48 -16.52 2.66 5.97
CA GLY A 48 -17.63 2.70 5.03
C GLY A 48 -17.32 3.46 3.74
N SER A 49 -16.27 4.29 3.73
CA SER A 49 -15.81 5.00 2.53
C SER A 49 -14.46 4.46 2.05
N PRO A 50 -14.29 4.26 0.72
CA PRO A 50 -13.02 3.80 0.15
C PRO A 50 -12.00 4.93 0.00
N GLU A 51 -12.38 6.19 0.25
CA GLU A 51 -11.54 7.38 0.06
C GLU A 51 -10.23 7.29 0.87
N LEU A 52 -10.33 6.89 2.14
CA LEU A 52 -9.16 6.73 3.01
C LEU A 52 -8.27 5.58 2.55
N ALA A 53 -8.86 4.47 2.10
CA ALA A 53 -8.09 3.33 1.61
C ALA A 53 -7.38 3.67 0.29
N ASN A 54 -8.06 4.41 -0.60
CA ASN A 54 -7.52 4.85 -1.88
C ASN A 54 -6.37 5.85 -1.73
N SER A 55 -6.46 6.79 -0.78
CA SER A 55 -5.37 7.74 -0.52
C SER A 55 -4.12 7.05 0.02
N ILE A 56 -4.29 6.01 0.83
CA ILE A 56 -3.17 5.23 1.36
C ILE A 56 -2.53 4.35 0.27
N ALA A 57 -3.36 3.66 -0.52
CA ALA A 57 -2.91 2.83 -1.64
C ALA A 57 -2.38 3.63 -2.83
N MET A 58 -2.71 4.93 -2.90
CA MET A 58 -2.45 5.82 -4.05
C MET A 58 -3.05 5.25 -5.36
N THR A 59 -4.16 4.53 -5.24
CA THR A 59 -4.88 3.88 -6.35
C THR A 59 -6.36 3.76 -5.99
N THR A 60 -7.23 3.61 -7.00
CA THR A 60 -8.65 3.34 -6.77
C THR A 60 -8.86 1.85 -6.50
N LEU A 61 -9.12 1.49 -5.24
CA LEU A 61 -9.38 0.11 -4.83
C LEU A 61 -10.83 -0.29 -5.17
N PRO A 62 -11.07 -1.52 -5.64
CA PRO A 62 -12.41 -2.05 -5.80
C PRO A 62 -13.10 -2.21 -4.43
N VAL A 63 -14.43 -2.14 -4.41
CA VAL A 63 -15.23 -2.38 -3.20
C VAL A 63 -15.93 -3.73 -3.36
N PRO A 64 -15.85 -4.65 -2.39
CA PRO A 64 -15.08 -4.59 -1.14
C PRO A 64 -13.57 -4.84 -1.33
N SER A 65 -12.73 -4.16 -0.55
CA SER A 65 -11.27 -4.38 -0.53
C SER A 65 -10.75 -4.56 0.90
N LEU A 66 -9.64 -5.31 1.00
CA LEU A 66 -8.85 -5.49 2.22
C LEU A 66 -7.48 -4.86 1.99
N ILE A 67 -7.03 -4.06 2.95
CA ILE A 67 -5.69 -3.48 2.97
C ILE A 67 -5.11 -3.64 4.37
N VAL A 68 -3.85 -4.07 4.44
CA VAL A 68 -3.11 -4.15 5.71
C VAL A 68 -1.99 -3.13 5.65
N ILE A 69 -1.89 -2.28 6.66
CA ILE A 69 -0.97 -1.13 6.67
C ILE A 69 -0.11 -1.22 7.91
N ASN A 70 1.21 -1.12 7.72
CA ASN A 70 2.14 -0.92 8.81
C ASN A 70 2.31 0.59 9.06
N ALA A 71 1.81 1.06 10.20
CA ALA A 71 1.86 2.48 10.57
C ALA A 71 3.28 3.03 10.80
N THR A 72 4.26 2.16 11.08
CA THR A 72 5.66 2.59 11.33
C THR A 72 6.41 2.88 10.02
N ASN A 73 6.30 1.98 9.05
CA ASN A 73 7.04 2.08 7.78
C ASN A 73 6.20 2.65 6.63
N TYR A 74 4.90 2.91 6.84
CA TYR A 74 3.94 3.33 5.81
C TYR A 74 3.91 2.39 4.60
N LEU A 75 4.23 1.12 4.84
CA LEU A 75 4.10 0.04 3.87
C LEU A 75 2.69 -0.53 3.98
N HIS A 76 2.09 -0.81 2.84
CA HIS A 76 0.79 -1.45 2.76
C HIS A 76 0.87 -2.69 1.87
N HIS A 77 0.08 -3.69 2.25
CA HIS A 77 -0.03 -4.94 1.53
C HIS A 77 -1.46 -5.05 1.00
N ILE A 78 -1.55 -5.28 -0.30
CA ILE A 78 -2.81 -5.53 -0.99
C ILE A 78 -2.76 -7.00 -1.43
N PRO A 79 -3.78 -7.78 -1.11
CA PRO A 79 -3.87 -9.17 -1.57
C PRO A 79 -3.96 -9.22 -3.10
N GLU A 80 -3.13 -10.05 -3.70
CA GLU A 80 -2.90 -10.12 -5.16
C GLU A 80 -4.14 -10.61 -5.93
N LYS A 81 -4.96 -11.45 -5.28
CA LYS A 81 -6.19 -11.99 -5.87
C LYS A 81 -7.35 -11.09 -5.50
N HIS A 82 -8.19 -10.72 -6.48
CA HIS A 82 -9.48 -10.12 -6.20
C HIS A 82 -10.27 -11.11 -5.35
N MET A 83 -10.35 -10.86 -4.05
CA MET A 83 -10.99 -11.75 -3.09
C MET A 83 -12.50 -11.56 -3.19
N GLU A 84 -13.08 -12.02 -4.30
CA GLU A 84 -14.53 -12.16 -4.44
C GLU A 84 -15.10 -13.14 -3.39
N ILE A 85 -14.24 -13.94 -2.76
CA ILE A 85 -14.58 -14.84 -1.65
C ILE A 85 -13.49 -14.73 -0.57
N LEU A 86 -13.63 -13.78 0.35
CA LEU A 86 -12.78 -13.66 1.53
C LEU A 86 -13.13 -14.77 2.53
N THR A 87 -12.49 -15.93 2.43
CA THR A 87 -12.63 -16.98 3.46
C THR A 87 -11.75 -16.66 4.66
N PRO A 88 -12.15 -17.05 5.89
CA PRO A 88 -11.34 -16.81 7.08
C PRO A 88 -9.96 -17.50 7.00
N GLU A 89 -9.88 -18.65 6.32
CA GLU A 89 -8.63 -19.38 6.11
C GLU A 89 -7.65 -18.59 5.23
N THR A 90 -8.11 -18.05 4.10
CA THR A 90 -7.24 -17.29 3.18
C THR A 90 -6.78 -15.97 3.78
N LEU A 91 -7.62 -15.33 4.60
CA LEU A 91 -7.25 -14.14 5.37
C LEU A 91 -6.17 -14.46 6.40
N ALA A 92 -6.30 -15.58 7.11
CA ALA A 92 -5.34 -15.98 8.11
C ALA A 92 -3.97 -16.32 7.49
N ASP A 93 -3.95 -17.03 6.35
CA ASP A 93 -2.73 -17.31 5.60
C ASP A 93 -2.05 -16.02 5.11
N PHE A 94 -2.84 -15.06 4.60
CA PHE A 94 -2.33 -13.76 4.17
C PHE A 94 -1.65 -13.00 5.32
N LEU A 95 -2.29 -12.92 6.49
CA LEU A 95 -1.72 -12.24 7.66
C LEU A 95 -0.43 -12.90 8.14
N ASN A 96 -0.33 -14.23 8.10
CA ASN A 96 0.89 -14.93 8.48
C ASN A 96 2.04 -14.67 7.50
N ARG A 97 1.75 -14.65 6.20
CA ARG A 97 2.75 -14.31 5.18
C ARG A 97 3.27 -12.88 5.35
N ILE A 98 2.43 -11.94 5.81
CA ILE A 98 2.89 -10.59 6.18
C ILE A 98 3.86 -10.64 7.36
N LEU A 99 3.55 -11.40 8.41
CA LEU A 99 4.46 -11.57 9.56
C LEU A 99 5.79 -12.22 9.17
N GLN A 100 5.77 -13.11 8.17
CA GLN A 100 6.95 -13.76 7.61
C GLN A 100 7.72 -12.88 6.61
N ASN A 101 7.20 -11.68 6.26
CA ASN A 101 7.72 -10.78 5.22
C ASN A 101 7.82 -11.44 3.82
N ASP A 102 6.90 -12.36 3.51
CA ASP A 102 6.88 -13.14 2.25
C ASP A 102 5.97 -12.53 1.17
N ILE A 103 5.44 -11.31 1.38
CA ILE A 103 4.53 -10.63 0.45
C ILE A 103 5.14 -9.30 0.03
N GLU A 104 4.93 -8.93 -1.23
CA GLU A 104 5.28 -7.61 -1.73
C GLU A 104 4.66 -6.49 -0.89
N ALA A 105 5.52 -5.55 -0.48
CA ALA A 105 5.13 -4.37 0.27
C ALA A 105 5.08 -3.17 -0.68
N TYR A 106 3.95 -2.47 -0.72
CA TYR A 106 3.78 -1.27 -1.51
C TYR A 106 3.91 -0.02 -0.62
N GLY A 107 4.43 1.08 -1.17
CA GLY A 107 4.55 2.35 -0.46
C GLY A 107 5.90 2.58 0.21
N GLY A 108 5.89 3.12 1.43
CA GLY A 108 7.10 3.46 2.19
C GLY A 108 7.33 4.97 2.37
N MET A 109 8.39 5.31 3.10
CA MET A 109 8.77 6.71 3.42
C MET A 109 9.74 7.37 2.43
N GLY A 110 10.12 6.66 1.36
CA GLY A 110 11.09 7.16 0.39
C GLY A 110 10.61 8.41 -0.36
N VAL A 111 11.55 9.22 -0.86
CA VAL A 111 11.25 10.45 -1.63
C VAL A 111 10.37 10.14 -2.85
N MET A 112 10.63 9.03 -3.55
CA MET A 112 9.81 8.58 -4.68
C MET A 112 8.37 8.25 -4.26
N ALA A 113 8.18 7.59 -3.12
CA ALA A 113 6.85 7.27 -2.60
C ALA A 113 6.10 8.56 -2.20
N ARG A 114 6.80 9.54 -1.61
CA ARG A 114 6.23 10.86 -1.29
C ARG A 114 5.83 11.63 -2.55
N ALA A 115 6.67 11.62 -3.59
CA ALA A 115 6.35 12.25 -4.87
C ALA A 115 5.12 11.60 -5.52
N LYS A 116 5.04 10.26 -5.50
CA LYS A 116 3.87 9.52 -5.98
C LYS A 116 2.59 9.89 -5.20
N ARG A 117 2.68 10.03 -3.88
CA ARG A 117 1.55 10.45 -3.03
C ARG A 117 1.09 11.86 -3.38
N MET A 118 2.01 12.82 -3.45
CA MET A 118 1.69 14.20 -3.86
C MET A 118 1.08 14.26 -5.25
N TYR A 119 1.58 13.47 -6.20
CA TYR A 119 1.01 13.39 -7.54
C TYR A 119 -0.40 12.80 -7.54
N TYR A 120 -0.63 11.70 -6.81
CA TYR A 120 -1.94 11.08 -6.72
C TYR A 120 -2.97 12.00 -6.04
N GLU A 121 -2.60 12.62 -4.92
CA GLU A 121 -3.45 13.58 -4.21
C GLU A 121 -3.73 14.82 -5.08
N GLY A 122 -2.70 15.37 -5.72
CA GLY A 122 -2.83 16.53 -6.61
C GLY A 122 -3.73 16.25 -7.82
N THR A 123 -3.57 15.11 -8.47
CA THR A 123 -4.40 14.73 -9.64
C THR A 123 -5.83 14.37 -9.26
N THR A 124 -6.05 13.68 -8.13
CA THR A 124 -7.40 13.33 -7.67
C THR A 124 -8.17 14.55 -7.18
N THR A 125 -7.53 15.46 -6.45
CA THR A 125 -8.13 16.75 -6.05
C THR A 125 -8.44 17.60 -7.27
N LEU A 126 -7.51 17.70 -8.22
CA LEU A 126 -7.72 18.42 -9.48
C LEU A 126 -8.89 17.84 -10.29
N ALA A 127 -8.93 16.52 -10.44
CA ALA A 127 -10.03 15.85 -11.12
C ALA A 127 -11.36 16.12 -10.39
N GLY A 128 -11.38 16.02 -9.07
CA GLY A 128 -12.56 16.33 -8.26
C GLY A 128 -13.06 17.77 -8.45
N MET A 129 -12.13 18.74 -8.45
CA MET A 129 -12.44 20.15 -8.73
C MET A 129 -12.98 20.33 -10.15
N TRP A 130 -12.36 19.68 -11.13
CA TRP A 130 -12.75 19.74 -12.54
C TRP A 130 -14.17 19.21 -12.77
N TYR A 131 -14.52 18.08 -12.17
CA TYR A 131 -15.87 17.53 -12.25
C TYR A 131 -16.91 18.37 -11.50
N GLY A 132 -16.51 19.08 -10.44
CA GLY A 132 -17.38 20.00 -9.72
C GLY A 132 -17.68 21.28 -10.50
N ASN A 133 -16.64 22.03 -10.88
CA ASN A 133 -16.77 23.23 -11.69
C ASN A 133 -15.48 23.46 -12.52
N PRO A 134 -15.49 23.12 -13.82
CA PRO A 134 -14.29 23.20 -14.64
C PRO A 134 -13.87 24.65 -14.92
N VAL A 135 -14.81 25.60 -14.97
CA VAL A 135 -14.53 27.02 -15.22
C VAL A 135 -13.80 27.64 -14.02
N LEU A 136 -14.28 27.37 -12.80
CA LEU A 136 -13.64 27.88 -11.59
C LEU A 136 -12.24 27.26 -11.41
N THR A 137 -12.11 25.95 -11.68
CA THR A 137 -10.84 25.23 -11.57
C THR A 137 -9.80 25.78 -12.55
N SER A 138 -10.18 26.05 -13.79
CA SER A 138 -9.27 26.60 -14.80
C SER A 138 -8.80 28.02 -14.44
N VAL A 139 -9.63 28.84 -13.79
CA VAL A 139 -9.22 30.16 -13.30
C VAL A 139 -8.25 30.04 -12.13
N ILE A 140 -8.55 29.20 -11.14
CA ILE A 140 -7.71 29.01 -9.94
C ILE A 140 -6.30 28.53 -10.32
N ILE A 141 -6.18 27.68 -11.34
CA ILE A 141 -4.90 27.09 -11.76
C ILE A 141 -4.25 27.90 -12.86
N GLY A 142 -5.04 28.37 -13.83
CA GLY A 142 -4.55 29.12 -14.98
C GLY A 142 -3.98 30.47 -14.61
N LEU A 143 -4.53 31.15 -13.58
CA LEU A 143 -4.02 32.44 -13.13
C LEU A 143 -2.59 32.36 -12.55
N PRO A 144 -2.30 31.52 -11.53
CA PRO A 144 -0.93 31.37 -11.04
C PRO A 144 0.02 30.79 -12.10
N LEU A 145 -0.43 29.85 -12.93
CA LEU A 145 0.39 29.33 -14.04
C LEU A 145 0.66 30.39 -15.11
N GLY A 146 -0.27 31.28 -15.38
CA GLY A 146 -0.11 32.39 -16.32
C GLY A 146 0.88 33.44 -15.82
N PHE A 147 0.83 33.79 -14.53
CA PHE A 147 1.86 34.65 -13.95
C PHE A 147 3.23 33.98 -13.95
N LEU A 148 3.28 32.68 -13.61
CA LEU A 148 4.52 31.91 -13.62
C LEU A 148 5.11 31.80 -15.04
N SER A 149 4.28 31.60 -16.06
CA SER A 149 4.75 31.55 -17.45
C SER A 149 5.28 32.90 -17.94
N LEU A 150 4.67 34.02 -17.53
CA LEU A 150 5.18 35.35 -17.83
C LEU A 150 6.54 35.63 -17.17
N ILE A 151 6.72 35.19 -15.91
CA ILE A 151 8.01 35.30 -15.20
C ILE A 151 9.07 34.41 -15.86
N CYS A 152 8.73 33.17 -16.22
CA CYS A 152 9.65 32.28 -16.92
C CYS A 152 10.02 32.81 -18.31
N TYR A 153 9.05 33.36 -19.03
CA TYR A 153 9.28 34.00 -20.33
C TYR A 153 10.19 35.21 -20.21
N SER A 154 9.99 36.07 -19.20
CA SER A 154 10.84 37.24 -19.00
C SER A 154 12.27 36.86 -18.62
N MET A 155 12.49 35.82 -17.80
CA MET A 155 13.84 35.32 -17.51
C MET A 155 14.53 34.78 -18.77
N TRP A 156 13.81 34.01 -19.59
CA TRP A 156 14.37 33.41 -20.81
C TRP A 156 14.68 34.46 -21.89
N CYS A 157 13.80 35.45 -22.04
CA CYS A 157 14.03 36.58 -22.96
C CYS A 157 15.10 37.55 -22.46
N ALA A 158 15.22 37.77 -21.15
CA ALA A 158 16.28 38.59 -20.58
C ALA A 158 17.65 37.94 -20.83
N ASP A 159 17.80 36.63 -20.60
CA ASP A 159 19.05 35.89 -20.80
C ASP A 159 19.51 35.89 -22.28
N ILE A 160 18.58 35.79 -23.24
CA ILE A 160 18.90 35.90 -24.68
C ILE A 160 19.31 37.32 -25.10
N MET A 161 18.73 38.37 -24.51
CA MET A 161 19.09 39.75 -24.84
C MET A 161 20.41 40.16 -24.18
N ASP A 162 20.70 39.72 -22.96
CA ASP A 162 21.98 40.01 -22.25
C ASP A 162 23.19 39.45 -23.00
N ALA A 163 23.08 38.24 -23.57
CA ALA A 163 24.14 37.63 -24.36
C ALA A 163 24.46 38.38 -25.68
N SER A 164 23.63 39.34 -26.10
CA SER A 164 23.86 40.16 -27.29
C SER A 164 24.56 41.50 -27.00
N GLU A 165 24.62 41.93 -25.73
CA GLU A 165 25.26 43.20 -25.33
C GLU A 165 26.75 43.01 -24.95
N ASP A 166 27.16 41.81 -24.54
CA ASP A 166 28.57 41.49 -24.25
C ASP A 166 29.47 41.37 -25.51
N ASP A 167 28.88 41.21 -26.70
CA ASP A 167 29.62 41.19 -27.98
C ASP A 167 29.94 42.59 -28.53
N GLN A 168 29.41 43.67 -27.94
CA GLN A 168 29.68 45.06 -28.38
C GLN A 168 30.72 45.81 -27.53
N ASN A 169 31.07 45.35 -26.33
CA ASN A 169 32.04 46.03 -25.46
C ASN A 169 33.52 45.62 -25.67
N VAL A 170 33.85 44.88 -26.72
CA VAL A 170 35.24 44.48 -27.05
C VAL A 170 35.84 45.31 -28.21
N ARG A 171 35.09 46.22 -28.85
CA ARG A 171 35.54 46.96 -30.06
C ARG A 171 35.69 48.47 -29.93
N GLU A 172 35.99 49.01 -28.74
CA GLU A 172 36.27 50.45 -28.56
C GLU A 172 37.62 50.76 -27.88
N LYS A 173 38.62 49.90 -28.04
CA LYS A 173 40.03 50.22 -27.68
C LYS A 173 41.00 49.87 -28.79
N GLU A 174 40.82 50.45 -29.97
CA GLU A 174 41.87 50.58 -30.96
C GLU A 174 41.52 51.72 -31.91
N ASP A 175 41.92 52.94 -31.54
CA ASP A 175 42.25 54.07 -32.42
C ASP A 175 42.96 55.17 -31.61
#